data_AF-A0A838F1X4-F1
#
_entry.id   AF-A0A838F1X4-F1
#
_cell.length_a   1.000
_cell.length_b   1.000
_cell.length_c   1.000
_cell.angle_alpha   90.00
_cell.angle_beta   90.00
_cell.angle_gamma   90.00
#
_symmetry.space_group_name_H-M   'P 1'
#
loop_
_entity.id
_entity.type
_entity.pdbx_description
1 polymer ?
#
loop_
_entity_poly.entity_id
_entity_poly.type
_entity_poly.pdbx_seq_one_letter_code
_entity_poly.pdbx_strand_id
1 'polypeptide(L)' 'MKNTLKRIALILAKQYTSIGGQAVIEGVMMRSPNAFVVAVRKPDGTIRLRRDQWYGLSKKLNFMK' A
#
# COMPACT_ATOMS: atom_id res chain seq x y z
N MET A 1 -18.21 -28.72 14.24
CA MET A 1 -17.88 -28.84 12.79
C MET A 1 -18.27 -27.63 11.95
N LYS A 2 -19.48 -27.06 12.06
CA LYS A 2 -19.92 -25.91 11.24
C LYS A 2 -19.07 -24.63 11.46
N ASN A 3 -18.61 -24.38 12.68
CA ASN A 3 -17.80 -23.19 13.00
C ASN A 3 -16.37 -23.25 12.45
N THR A 4 -15.81 -24.45 12.29
CA THR A 4 -14.48 -24.65 11.71
C THR A 4 -14.49 -24.34 10.21
N LEU A 5 -15.52 -24.78 9.49
CA LEU A 5 -15.70 -24.47 8.07
C LEU A 5 -15.87 -22.96 7.81
N LYS A 6 -16.66 -22.28 8.66
CA LYS A 6 -16.84 -20.82 8.60
C LYS A 6 -15.53 -20.05 8.78
N ARG A 7 -14.64 -20.52 9.67
CA ARG A 7 -13.34 -19.89 9.91
C ARG A 7 -12.39 -20.06 8.72
N ILE A 8 -12.38 -21.22 8.07
CA ILE A 8 -11.57 -21.48 6.87
C ILE A 8 -12.04 -20.58 5.71
N ALA A 9 -13.36 -20.50 5.49
CA ALA A 9 -13.93 -19.61 4.48
C ALA A 9 -13.60 -18.14 4.74
N LEU A 10 -13.64 -17.69 6.01
CA LEU A 10 -13.29 -16.32 6.39
C LEU A 10 -11.81 -15.99 6.15
N ILE A 11 -10.90 -16.94 6.38
CA ILE A 11 -9.46 -16.76 6.14
C ILE A 11 -9.18 -16.69 4.63
N LEU A 12 -9.82 -17.54 3.82
CA LEU A 12 -9.71 -17.52 2.36
C LEU A 12 -10.32 -16.26 1.74
N ALA A 13 -11.41 -15.75 2.31
CA ALA A 13 -12.04 -14.50 1.87
C ALA A 13 -11.30 -13.23 2.31
N LYS A 14 -10.28 -13.35 3.18
CA LYS A 14 -9.58 -12.19 3.73
C LYS A 14 -8.58 -11.65 2.71
N GLN A 15 -9.07 -10.75 1.86
CA GLN A 15 -8.25 -9.99 0.91
C GLN A 15 -7.40 -8.97 1.68
N TYR A 16 -6.10 -9.22 1.83
CA TYR A 16 -5.18 -8.20 2.32
C TYR A 16 -4.85 -7.25 1.17
N THR A 17 -5.28 -6.00 1.28
CA THR A 17 -4.77 -4.94 0.39
C THR A 17 -3.31 -4.71 0.78
N SER A 18 -2.38 -4.89 -0.16
CA SER A 18 -0.96 -4.64 0.05
C SER A 18 -0.66 -3.13 0.05
N ILE A 19 -1.37 -2.40 0.91
CA ILE A 19 -1.23 -0.97 1.11
C ILE A 19 -0.60 -0.75 2.47
N GLY A 20 0.53 -0.06 2.50
CA GLY A 20 1.25 0.28 3.72
C GLY A 20 1.60 1.76 3.76
N GLY A 21 1.95 2.26 4.93
CA GLY A 21 2.37 3.65 5.10
C GLY A 21 3.63 3.78 5.94
N GLN A 22 4.29 4.91 5.80
CA GLN A 22 5.47 5.30 6.58
C GLN A 22 5.32 6.76 7.02
N ALA A 23 5.78 7.06 8.23
CA ALA A 23 5.93 8.44 8.68
C ALA A 23 7.11 9.09 7.95
N VAL A 24 6.94 10.33 7.50
CA VAL A 24 8.00 11.18 6.97
C VAL A 24 8.05 12.47 7.80
N ILE A 25 9.15 13.23 7.73
CA ILE A 25 9.46 14.35 8.64
C ILE A 25 8.23 15.23 8.94
N GLU A 26 7.62 15.82 7.91
CA GLU A 26 6.47 16.72 8.03
C GLU A 26 5.19 16.13 7.39
N GLY A 27 5.03 14.81 7.43
CA GLY A 27 3.83 14.20 6.89
C GLY A 27 3.82 12.67 6.79
N VAL A 28 3.17 12.16 5.75
CA VAL A 28 2.92 10.72 5.60
C VAL A 28 3.20 10.25 4.17
N MET A 29 3.73 9.03 4.06
CA MET A 29 3.82 8.28 2.81
C MET A 29 2.84 7.11 2.86
N MET A 30 2.10 6.89 1.78
CA MET A 30 1.29 5.69 1.53
C MET A 30 1.77 5.01 0.26
N ARG A 31 1.87 3.69 0.27
CA ARG A 31 2.32 2.87 -0.86
C ARG A 31 1.35 1.74 -1.13
N SER A 32 0.99 1.57 -2.39
CA SER A 32 0.29 0.40 -2.93
C SER A 32 1.27 -0.42 -3.79
N PRO A 33 0.86 -1.59 -4.34
CA PRO A 33 1.73 -2.40 -5.20
C PRO A 33 2.28 -1.64 -6.41
N ASN A 34 1.51 -0.70 -6.95
CA ASN A 34 1.79 -0.04 -8.23
C ASN A 34 2.04 1.47 -8.13
N ALA A 35 1.87 2.07 -6.95
CA ALA A 35 1.99 3.51 -6.79
C ALA A 35 2.38 3.89 -5.36
N PHE A 36 2.94 5.09 -5.19
CA PHE A 36 3.10 5.69 -3.88
C PHE A 36 2.71 7.16 -3.90
N VAL A 37 2.32 7.65 -2.73
CA VAL A 37 1.91 9.03 -2.49
C VAL A 37 2.60 9.53 -1.24
N VAL A 38 3.12 10.76 -1.30
CA VAL A 38 3.67 11.48 -0.16
C VAL A 38 2.88 12.76 0.03
N ALA A 39 2.42 12.98 1.24
CA ALA A 39 1.79 14.22 1.68
C ALA A 39 2.70 14.89 2.70
N VAL A 40 3.06 16.16 2.47
CA VAL A 40 3.84 16.95 3.42
C VAL A 40 3.14 18.28 3.70
N ARG A 41 3.23 18.73 4.96
CA ARG A 41 2.76 20.05 5.37
C ARG A 41 3.82 21.10 4.98
N LYS A 42 3.40 22.16 4.30
CA LYS A 42 4.23 23.33 4.02
C LYS A 42 4.19 24.33 5.18
N PRO A 43 5.16 25.25 5.29
CA PRO A 43 5.16 26.29 6.34
C PRO A 43 3.91 27.18 6.32
N ASP A 44 3.29 27.37 5.15
CA ASP A 44 2.04 28.10 4.96
C ASP A 44 0.79 27.34 5.46
N GLY A 45 0.96 26.15 6.04
CA GLY A 45 -0.12 25.30 6.55
C GLY A 45 -0.82 24.45 5.49
N THR A 46 -0.52 24.62 4.21
CA THR A 46 -1.13 23.82 3.14
C THR A 46 -0.39 22.50 2.93
N ILE A 47 -1.06 21.53 2.28
CA ILE A 47 -0.49 20.20 2.03
C ILE A 47 0.00 20.12 0.58
N ARG A 48 1.27 19.75 0.39
CA ARG A 48 1.82 19.37 -0.91
C ARG A 48 1.71 17.86 -1.07
N LEU A 49 1.07 17.42 -2.16
CA LEU A 49 1.01 16.02 -2.56
C LEU A 49 1.98 15.72 -3.71
N ARG A 50 2.73 14.63 -3.57
CA ARG A 50 3.48 13.99 -4.65
C ARG A 50 2.89 12.60 -4.88
N ARG A 51 2.51 12.28 -6.12
CA ARG A 51 2.04 10.95 -6.51
C ARG A 51 2.93 10.44 -7.64
N ASP A 52 3.39 9.22 -7.51
CA ASP A 52 4.20 8.57 -8.54
C ASP A 52 3.79 7.12 -8.73
N GLN A 53 3.87 6.66 -9.98
CA GLN A 53 3.68 5.26 -10.32
C GLN A 53 4.96 4.50 -9.98
N TRP A 54 4.82 3.39 -9.26
CA TRP A 54 5.91 2.49 -8.90
C TRP A 54 5.67 1.13 -9.53
N TYR A 55 6.41 0.80 -10.58
CA TYR A 55 6.42 -0.56 -11.11
C TYR A 55 7.60 -1.30 -10.49
N GLY A 56 7.31 -2.28 -9.62
CA GLY A 56 8.36 -3.08 -9.00
C GLY A 56 9.22 -3.82 -10.05
N LEU A 57 10.50 -4.06 -9.73
CA LEU A 57 11.46 -4.74 -10.63
C LEU A 57 10.95 -6.09 -11.17
N SER A 58 10.19 -6.84 -10.36
CA SER A 58 9.59 -8.13 -10.75
C SER A 58 8.60 -8.00 -11.93
N LYS A 59 8.00 -6.82 -12.15
CA LYS A 59 7.17 -6.55 -13.33
C LYS A 59 7.98 -6.19 -14.58
N LYS A 60 9.24 -5.79 -14.41
CA LYS A 60 10.14 -5.35 -15.50
C LYS A 60 10.99 -6.50 -16.05
N LEU A 61 11.24 -7.53 -15.26
CA LEU A 61 12.05 -8.69 -15.65
C LEU A 61 11.19 -9.96 -15.55
N ASN A 62 10.77 -10.50 -16.70
CA ASN A 62 9.98 -11.73 -16.81
C ASN A 62 10.62 -12.97 -16.12
N PHE A 63 11.92 -12.90 -15.83
CA PHE A 63 12.68 -13.96 -15.15
C PHE A 63 12.51 -13.97 -13.62
N MET A 64 12.13 -12.85 -13.00
CA MET A 64 11.96 -12.75 -11.54
C MET A 64 10.48 -12.85 -11.10
N LYS A 65 9.69 -13.60 -11.87
CA LYS A 65 8.27 -13.81 -11.61
C LYS A 65 8.05 -15.12 -10.84
#